data_AF-A0A849ZWI8-F1
#
_entry.id   AF-A0A849ZWI8-F1
#
_cell.length_a   1.000
_cell.length_b   1.000
_cell.length_c   1.000
_cell.angle_alpha   90.00
_cell.angle_beta   90.00
_cell.angle_gamma   90.00
#
_symmetry.space_group_name_H-M   'P 1'
#
loop_
_entity.id
_entity.type
_entity.pdbx_description
1 polymer ?
#
loop_
_entity_poly.entity_id
_entity_poly.type
_entity_poly.pdbx_seq_one_letter_code
_entity_poly.pdbx_strand_id
1 'polypeptide(L)'
;MAAMQRRTLERQADIIEQVLSAHKIESRVWGGVVTPRVVRYDLTTALGARLNKVLALKDEIALSLGVSEIRLYREGGALRLEVPLPEAAPVPLLPLLRSLPSPPPLTALLGVDVEGTPLLLRLPSPDIAHVLVAGATGSGKTAMLRALILSLALCNPQRQLQIALIDPKGRGLDPFAALPHLLAPLATEPAEALALLRRLVAEMERRDRERIALPAVLLVVDEVADLRQSGGSEVEALLARLTQRGREAGIHVVLATQRPAAAVVGGLIKANLPVRLVGA
;
A
#
# COMPACT_ATOMS: atom_id res chain seq x y z
N MET A 1 -6.46 23.27 -6.40
CA MET A 1 -5.25 22.75 -7.07
C MET A 1 -4.77 23.82 -8.02
N ALA A 2 -3.83 24.64 -7.56
CA ALA A 2 -3.34 25.77 -8.34
C ALA A 2 -2.76 25.25 -9.65
N ALA A 3 -3.15 25.86 -10.77
CA ALA A 3 -2.54 25.59 -12.07
C ALA A 3 -1.02 25.76 -11.89
N MET A 4 -0.28 24.65 -11.92
CA MET A 4 1.17 24.71 -12.03
C MET A 4 1.45 25.59 -13.24
N GLN A 5 2.10 26.73 -13.02
CA GLN A 5 2.26 27.72 -14.06
C GLN A 5 2.98 27.04 -15.23
N ARG A 6 2.41 27.14 -16.44
CA ARG A 6 2.96 26.55 -17.66
C ARG A 6 4.48 26.78 -17.82
N ARG A 7 4.95 27.95 -17.38
CA ARG A 7 6.37 28.31 -17.30
C ARG A 7 7.23 27.35 -16.48
N THR A 8 6.71 26.84 -15.36
CA THR A 8 7.44 25.88 -14.51
C THR A 8 7.57 24.54 -15.23
N LEU A 9 6.52 24.08 -15.89
CA LEU A 9 6.53 22.83 -16.65
C LEU A 9 7.49 22.89 -17.84
N GLU A 10 7.47 24.00 -18.58
CA GLU A 10 8.38 24.28 -19.70
C GLU A 10 9.84 24.34 -19.21
N ARG A 11 10.12 25.06 -18.13
CA ARG A 11 11.46 25.12 -17.55
C ARG A 11 11.99 23.75 -17.11
N GLN A 12 11.14 22.92 -16.50
CA GLN A 12 11.53 21.56 -16.12
C GLN A 12 11.82 20.69 -17.35
N ALA A 13 11.02 20.80 -18.41
CA ALA A 13 11.29 20.12 -19.68
C ALA A 13 12.63 20.55 -20.28
N ASP A 14 12.92 21.86 -20.31
CA ASP A 14 14.18 22.40 -20.81
C ASP A 14 15.38 21.86 -20.02
N ILE A 15 15.28 21.78 -18.69
CA ILE A 15 16.33 21.22 -17.82
C ILE A 15 16.58 19.75 -18.16
N ILE A 16 15.50 18.96 -18.33
CA ILE A 16 15.63 17.53 -18.67
C ILE A 16 16.35 17.36 -20.00
N GLU A 17 15.96 18.11 -21.04
CA GLU A 17 16.60 18.07 -22.36
C GLU A 17 18.06 18.54 -22.29
N GLN A 18 18.36 19.58 -21.50
CA GLN A 18 19.72 20.08 -21.32
C GLN A 18 20.66 19.06 -20.68
N VAL A 19 20.22 18.38 -19.62
CA VAL A 19 21.03 17.34 -18.96
C VAL A 19 21.32 16.20 -19.93
N LEU A 20 20.31 15.73 -20.67
CA LEU A 20 20.49 14.66 -21.64
C LEU A 20 21.42 15.09 -22.80
N SER A 21 21.26 16.32 -23.30
CA SER A 21 22.11 16.89 -24.34
C SER A 21 23.56 17.02 -23.87
N ALA A 22 23.82 17.40 -22.61
CA ALA A 22 25.18 17.50 -22.06
C ALA A 22 25.93 16.15 -22.12
N HIS A 23 25.20 15.04 -22.01
CA HIS A 23 25.73 13.67 -22.14
C HIS A 23 25.67 13.11 -23.57
N LYS A 24 25.45 13.97 -24.57
CA LYS A 24 25.34 13.61 -26.00
C LYS A 24 24.18 12.63 -26.26
N ILE A 25 23.10 12.75 -25.50
CA ILE A 25 21.88 11.99 -25.69
C ILE A 25 20.85 12.92 -26.32
N GLU A 26 20.64 12.77 -27.62
CA GLU A 26 19.62 13.51 -28.34
C GLU A 26 18.23 13.04 -27.88
N SER A 27 17.50 13.96 -27.26
CA SER A 27 16.20 13.69 -26.67
C SER A 27 15.31 14.93 -26.71
N ARG A 28 13.99 14.69 -26.66
CA ARG A 28 13.00 15.77 -26.61
C ARG A 28 11.81 15.38 -25.75
N VAL A 29 11.35 16.29 -24.92
CA VAL A 29 10.08 16.23 -24.21
C VAL A 29 8.99 16.68 -25.19
N TRP A 30 8.07 15.79 -25.52
CA TRP A 30 7.01 16.08 -26.48
C TRP A 30 5.62 16.23 -25.84
N GLY A 31 5.48 15.84 -24.57
CA GLY A 31 4.23 15.90 -23.85
C GLY A 31 4.38 15.53 -22.38
N GLY A 32 3.24 15.47 -21.69
CA GLY A 32 3.20 15.05 -20.31
C GLY A 32 1.81 15.17 -19.69
N VAL A 33 1.67 14.65 -18.47
CA VAL A 33 0.45 14.78 -17.66
C VAL A 33 0.80 15.23 -16.25
N VAL A 34 0.03 16.18 -15.72
CA VAL A 34 0.13 16.58 -14.32
C VAL A 34 -0.85 15.75 -13.51
N THR A 35 -0.31 14.97 -12.58
CA THR A 35 -1.08 14.14 -11.65
C THR A 35 -1.09 14.78 -10.25
N PRO A 36 -1.86 14.26 -9.27
CA PRO A 36 -1.84 14.80 -7.90
C PRO A 36 -0.48 14.73 -7.18
N ARG A 37 0.45 13.87 -7.63
CA ARG A 37 1.74 13.62 -6.94
C ARG A 37 2.97 13.87 -7.80
N VAL A 38 2.85 13.70 -9.11
CA VAL A 38 3.96 13.80 -10.05
C VAL A 38 3.56 14.55 -11.30
N VAL A 39 4.54 15.19 -11.93
CA VAL A 39 4.47 15.58 -13.33
C VAL A 39 5.15 14.49 -14.14
N ARG A 40 4.40 13.83 -15.02
CA ARG A 40 4.95 12.84 -15.94
C ARG A 40 5.29 13.52 -17.26
N TYR A 41 6.54 13.42 -17.69
CA TYR A 41 7.04 13.88 -18.98
C TYR A 41 7.24 12.70 -19.93
N ASP A 42 6.76 12.85 -21.14
CA ASP A 42 6.93 11.88 -22.21
C ASP A 42 8.11 12.31 -23.09
N LEU A 43 9.12 11.45 -23.13
CA LEU A 43 10.41 11.69 -23.79
C LEU A 43 10.53 10.82 -25.04
N THR A 44 11.05 11.42 -26.10
CA THR A 44 11.58 10.71 -27.26
C THR A 44 13.10 10.78 -27.27
N THR A 45 13.77 9.73 -27.73
CA THR A 45 15.22 9.67 -27.87
C THR A 45 15.56 9.18 -29.27
N ALA A 46 16.68 9.61 -29.83
CA ALA A 46 17.14 9.13 -31.13
C ALA A 46 17.27 7.59 -31.19
N LEU A 47 17.00 7.01 -32.36
CA LEU A 47 17.17 5.58 -32.64
C LEU A 47 18.62 5.16 -32.30
N GLY A 48 18.77 4.23 -31.36
CA GLY A 48 20.07 3.72 -30.93
C GLY A 48 20.63 4.34 -29.65
N ALA A 49 19.95 5.32 -29.04
CA ALA A 49 20.28 5.76 -27.69
C ALA A 49 20.20 4.58 -26.71
N ARG A 50 21.33 4.23 -26.08
CA ARG A 50 21.37 3.12 -25.12
C ARG A 50 20.56 3.54 -23.90
N LEU A 51 19.38 2.93 -23.71
CA LEU A 51 18.47 3.20 -22.59
C LEU A 51 19.20 3.21 -21.23
N ASN A 52 20.17 2.32 -21.04
CA ASN A 52 20.97 2.25 -19.82
C ASN A 52 21.75 3.54 -19.51
N LYS A 53 22.19 4.28 -20.54
CA LYS A 53 22.84 5.59 -20.34
C LYS A 53 21.85 6.61 -19.81
N VAL A 54 20.62 6.61 -20.34
CA VAL A 54 19.58 7.54 -19.89
C VAL A 54 19.16 7.21 -18.45
N LEU A 55 18.98 5.92 -18.15
CA LEU A 55 18.66 5.44 -16.80
C LEU A 55 19.75 5.78 -15.78
N ALA A 56 21.03 5.79 -16.19
CA ALA A 56 22.15 6.15 -15.32
C ALA A 56 22.18 7.65 -14.94
N LEU A 57 21.51 8.52 -15.71
CA LEU A 57 21.45 9.96 -15.45
C LEU A 57 20.31 10.35 -14.50
N LYS A 58 19.58 9.37 -13.94
CA LYS A 58 18.45 9.61 -13.04
C LYS A 58 18.78 10.61 -11.92
N ASP A 59 19.91 10.41 -11.24
CA ASP A 59 20.27 11.20 -10.06
C ASP A 59 20.73 12.61 -10.45
N GLU A 60 21.39 12.77 -11.60
CA GLU A 60 21.80 14.07 -12.13
C GLU A 60 20.58 14.90 -12.57
N ILE A 61 19.63 14.27 -13.27
CA ILE A 61 18.38 14.94 -13.66
C ILE A 61 17.59 15.35 -12.42
N ALA A 62 17.49 14.47 -11.40
CA ALA A 62 16.83 14.80 -10.14
C ALA A 62 17.48 16.02 -9.46
N LEU A 63 18.82 16.05 -9.42
CA LEU A 63 19.59 17.17 -8.86
C LEU A 63 19.34 18.48 -9.63
N SER A 64 19.40 18.46 -10.97
CA SER A 64 19.17 19.65 -11.80
C SER A 64 17.74 20.18 -11.70
N LEU A 65 16.77 19.30 -11.45
CA LEU A 65 15.37 19.66 -11.22
C LEU A 65 15.10 20.13 -9.77
N GLY A 66 16.06 19.99 -8.85
CA GLY A 66 15.90 20.35 -7.45
C GLY A 66 14.95 19.43 -6.69
N VAL A 67 14.83 18.17 -7.09
CA VAL A 67 13.98 17.15 -6.44
C VAL A 67 14.82 16.03 -5.83
N SER A 68 14.29 15.37 -4.79
CA SER A 68 15.00 14.29 -4.09
C SER A 68 15.20 13.04 -4.94
N GLU A 69 14.22 12.73 -5.79
CA GLU A 69 14.29 11.59 -6.71
C GLU A 69 13.35 11.79 -7.89
N ILE A 70 13.60 11.04 -8.97
CA ILE A 70 12.70 10.91 -10.11
C ILE A 70 12.50 9.43 -10.46
N ARG A 71 11.42 9.12 -11.18
CA ARG A 71 11.19 7.79 -11.78
C ARG A 71 11.39 7.86 -13.29
N LEU A 72 12.21 6.97 -13.83
CA LEU A 72 12.48 6.89 -15.26
C LEU A 72 12.26 5.45 -15.72
N TYR A 73 11.34 5.25 -16.67
CA TYR A 73 10.97 3.90 -17.15
C TYR A 73 10.46 3.95 -18.60
N ARG A 74 10.31 2.78 -19.22
CA ARG A 74 9.81 2.64 -20.60
C ARG A 74 8.41 2.03 -20.60
N GLU A 75 7.48 2.65 -21.31
CA GLU A 75 6.11 2.16 -21.45
C GLU A 75 5.54 2.55 -22.83
N GLY A 76 4.88 1.62 -23.52
CA GLY A 76 4.27 1.89 -24.83
C GLY A 76 5.28 2.33 -25.92
N GLY A 77 6.54 1.92 -25.79
CA GLY A 77 7.62 2.31 -26.71
C GLY A 77 8.29 3.64 -26.40
N ALA A 78 7.71 4.46 -25.52
CA ALA A 78 8.22 5.77 -25.11
C ALA A 78 8.96 5.70 -23.77
N LEU A 79 9.85 6.67 -23.53
CA LEU A 79 10.51 6.87 -22.24
C LEU A 79 9.67 7.85 -21.42
N ARG A 80 9.39 7.51 -20.16
CA ARG A 80 8.58 8.33 -19.25
C ARG A 80 9.40 8.74 -18.03
N LEU A 81 9.36 10.02 -17.70
CA LEU A 81 10.04 10.60 -16.55
C LEU A 81 9.02 11.24 -15.61
N GLU A 82 8.92 10.73 -14.40
CA GLU A 82 8.04 11.26 -13.35
C GLU A 82 8.86 12.11 -12.37
N VAL A 83 8.51 13.39 -12.30
CA VAL A 83 9.07 14.37 -11.35
C VAL A 83 8.07 14.57 -10.22
N PRO A 84 8.45 14.40 -8.94
CA PRO A 84 7.54 14.64 -7.83
C PRO A 84 7.16 16.13 -7.74
N LEU A 85 5.90 16.41 -7.42
CA LEU A 85 5.46 17.76 -7.10
C LEU A 85 5.98 18.16 -5.70
N PRO A 86 6.46 19.40 -5.49
CA PRO A 86 7.03 19.87 -4.21
C PRO A 86 6.08 19.71 -3.03
N GLU A 87 4.78 19.86 -3.30
CA GLU A 87 3.70 19.53 -2.39
C GLU A 87 2.78 18.53 -3.09
N ALA A 88 3.14 17.25 -3.06
CA ALA A 88 2.18 16.20 -3.34
C ALA A 88 1.04 16.35 -2.32
N ALA A 89 -0.08 16.95 -2.74
CA ALA A 89 -1.21 17.17 -1.85
C ALA A 89 -1.62 15.81 -1.26
N PRO A 90 -1.80 15.70 0.07
CA PRO A 90 -2.26 14.45 0.65
C PRO A 90 -3.59 14.09 0.01
N VAL A 91 -3.81 12.80 -0.23
CA VAL A 91 -5.11 12.28 -0.71
C VAL A 91 -5.99 12.09 0.52
N PRO A 92 -6.94 12.98 0.82
CA PRO A 92 -7.70 12.90 2.05
C PRO A 92 -8.75 11.78 1.94
N LEU A 93 -8.79 10.89 2.93
CA LEU A 93 -9.67 9.72 2.88
C LEU A 93 -11.16 10.11 2.85
N LEU A 94 -11.60 11.02 3.72
CA LEU A 94 -13.04 11.33 3.86
C LEU A 94 -13.63 11.99 2.59
N PRO A 95 -12.97 12.99 1.97
CA PRO A 95 -13.45 13.52 0.69
C PRO A 95 -13.48 12.47 -0.41
N LEU A 96 -12.45 11.62 -0.51
CA LEU A 96 -12.40 10.56 -1.51
C LEU A 96 -13.49 9.50 -1.29
N LEU A 97 -13.77 9.16 -0.02
CA LEU A 97 -14.84 8.22 0.31
C LEU A 97 -16.22 8.79 -0.05
N ARG A 98 -16.43 10.10 0.15
CA ARG A 98 -17.68 10.79 -0.20
C ARG A 98 -17.87 10.95 -1.72
N SER A 99 -16.79 10.94 -2.51
CA SER A 99 -16.89 11.04 -3.97
C SER A 99 -17.21 9.70 -4.63
N LEU A 100 -17.12 8.59 -3.91
CA LEU A 100 -17.43 7.27 -4.43
C LEU A 100 -18.96 7.01 -4.41
N PRO A 101 -19.53 6.41 -5.47
CA PRO A 101 -20.80 5.72 -5.34
C PRO A 101 -20.64 4.61 -4.30
N SER A 102 -21.72 4.32 -3.54
CA SER A 102 -21.71 3.39 -2.39
C SER A 102 -20.85 2.15 -2.69
N PRO A 103 -19.68 1.99 -2.04
CA PRO A 103 -18.78 0.90 -2.37
C PRO A 103 -19.42 -0.44 -1.95
N PRO A 104 -19.13 -1.54 -2.67
CA PRO A 104 -19.60 -2.86 -2.25
C PRO A 104 -19.18 -3.16 -0.81
N PRO A 105 -19.97 -3.93 -0.03
CA PRO A 105 -19.60 -4.32 1.32
C PRO A 105 -18.21 -4.96 1.37
N LEU A 106 -17.51 -4.75 2.48
CA LEU A 106 -16.16 -5.26 2.75
C LEU A 106 -15.11 -4.78 1.72
N THR A 107 -15.27 -3.56 1.22
CA THR A 107 -14.32 -2.91 0.31
C THR A 107 -13.60 -1.77 1.02
N ALA A 108 -12.27 -1.85 1.07
CA ALA A 108 -11.38 -0.81 1.56
C ALA A 108 -11.01 0.16 0.44
N LEU A 109 -10.83 1.43 0.80
CA LEU A 109 -10.31 2.48 -0.08
C LEU A 109 -8.85 2.73 0.25
N LEU A 110 -7.95 2.45 -0.70
CA LEU A 110 -6.50 2.54 -0.50
C LEU A 110 -5.94 3.92 -0.86
N GLY A 111 -6.58 4.64 -1.78
CA GLY A 111 -6.10 5.92 -2.30
C GLY A 111 -6.56 6.13 -3.74
N VAL A 112 -5.75 6.81 -4.53
CA VAL A 112 -5.95 7.01 -5.96
C VAL A 112 -4.73 6.54 -6.74
N ASP A 113 -4.93 6.18 -8.01
CA ASP A 113 -3.85 5.94 -8.95
C ASP A 113 -3.28 7.26 -9.51
N VAL A 114 -2.39 7.14 -10.51
CA VAL A 114 -1.76 8.29 -11.16
C VAL A 114 -2.75 9.17 -11.95
N GLU A 115 -3.90 8.62 -12.34
CA GLU A 115 -4.95 9.35 -13.06
C GLU A 115 -5.98 9.96 -12.10
N GLY A 116 -5.87 9.68 -10.79
CA GLY A 116 -6.82 10.11 -9.77
C GLY A 116 -7.98 9.13 -9.58
N THR A 117 -7.94 7.95 -10.21
CA THR A 117 -8.96 6.92 -10.08
C THR A 117 -8.86 6.26 -8.70
N PRO A 118 -9.96 6.13 -7.94
CA PRO A 118 -9.95 5.48 -6.64
C PRO A 118 -9.50 4.01 -6.71
N LEU A 119 -8.54 3.65 -5.86
CA LEU A 119 -8.05 2.28 -5.69
C LEU A 119 -8.84 1.58 -4.58
N LEU A 120 -9.61 0.55 -4.98
CA LEU A 120 -10.46 -0.23 -4.09
C LEU A 120 -9.91 -1.64 -3.87
N LEU A 121 -10.04 -2.14 -2.64
CA LEU A 121 -9.62 -3.48 -2.25
C LEU A 121 -10.79 -4.20 -1.56
N ARG A 122 -11.39 -5.16 -2.25
CA ARG A 122 -12.54 -5.93 -1.76
C ARG A 122 -12.09 -7.22 -1.09
N LEU A 123 -12.21 -7.30 0.23
CA LEU A 123 -11.69 -8.41 1.04
C LEU A 123 -12.23 -9.80 0.61
N PRO A 124 -13.53 -9.98 0.30
CA PRO A 124 -14.05 -11.28 -0.14
C PRO A 124 -13.60 -11.73 -1.53
N SER A 125 -12.94 -10.87 -2.31
CA SER A 125 -12.52 -11.23 -3.66
C SER A 125 -11.51 -12.38 -3.65
N PRO A 126 -11.65 -13.36 -4.57
CA PRO A 126 -10.76 -14.53 -4.61
C PRO A 126 -9.27 -14.21 -4.72
N ASP A 127 -8.96 -13.14 -5.45
CA ASP A 127 -7.59 -12.71 -5.73
C ASP A 127 -6.99 -11.84 -4.62
N ILE A 128 -7.78 -11.55 -3.57
CA ILE A 128 -7.38 -10.69 -2.46
C ILE A 128 -7.16 -11.54 -1.23
N ALA A 129 -8.23 -12.00 -0.55
CA ALA A 129 -8.24 -12.78 0.69
C ALA A 129 -7.39 -12.24 1.87
N HIS A 130 -6.08 -12.09 1.68
CA HIS A 130 -5.09 -11.58 2.61
C HIS A 130 -4.12 -10.60 1.92
N VAL A 131 -3.63 -9.62 2.66
CA VAL A 131 -2.83 -8.49 2.13
C VAL A 131 -1.52 -8.37 2.89
N LEU A 132 -0.42 -8.20 2.16
CA LEU A 132 0.87 -7.81 2.72
C LEU A 132 1.11 -6.31 2.47
N VAL A 133 1.43 -5.55 3.52
CA VAL A 133 1.84 -4.15 3.43
C VAL A 133 3.29 -4.01 3.88
N ALA A 134 4.19 -3.76 2.94
CA ALA A 134 5.61 -3.59 3.23
C ALA A 134 6.06 -2.16 2.94
N GLY A 135 6.95 -1.61 3.76
CA GLY A 135 7.54 -0.30 3.48
C GLY A 135 8.39 0.21 4.63
N ALA A 136 9.49 0.89 4.30
CA ALA A 136 10.40 1.46 5.30
C ALA A 136 9.69 2.53 6.16
N THR A 137 10.31 2.92 7.27
CA THR A 137 9.84 4.05 8.09
C THR A 137 9.71 5.30 7.21
N GLY A 138 8.55 5.97 7.26
CA GLY A 138 8.27 7.15 6.44
C GLY A 138 7.61 6.87 5.09
N SER A 139 7.60 5.62 4.61
CA SER A 139 6.97 5.23 3.31
C SER A 139 5.44 5.33 3.26
N GLY A 140 4.79 5.64 4.40
CA GLY A 140 3.34 5.72 4.51
C GLY A 140 2.63 4.41 4.89
N LYS A 141 3.35 3.33 5.27
CA LYS A 141 2.76 2.05 5.74
C LYS A 141 1.64 2.24 6.76
N THR A 142 1.90 2.97 7.85
CA THR A 142 0.92 3.19 8.92
C THR A 142 -0.27 4.03 8.43
N ALA A 143 -0.03 5.02 7.56
CA ALA A 143 -1.11 5.81 6.97
C ALA A 143 -2.01 4.94 6.07
N MET A 144 -1.43 4.02 5.30
CA MET A 144 -2.17 3.07 4.48
C MET A 144 -3.00 2.09 5.31
N LEU A 145 -2.45 1.51 6.38
CA LEU A 145 -3.20 0.65 7.29
C LEU A 145 -4.36 1.39 7.94
N ARG A 146 -4.11 2.63 8.39
CA ARG A 146 -5.16 3.50 8.95
C ARG A 146 -6.26 3.79 7.93
N ALA A 147 -5.89 4.10 6.68
CA ALA A 147 -6.87 4.33 5.61
C ALA A 147 -7.70 3.07 5.31
N LEU A 148 -7.07 1.89 5.28
CA LEU A 148 -7.74 0.61 5.08
C LEU A 148 -8.72 0.31 6.21
N ILE A 149 -8.29 0.39 7.48
CA ILE A 149 -9.14 0.11 8.65
C ILE A 149 -10.31 1.10 8.69
N LEU A 150 -10.04 2.39 8.56
CA LEU A 150 -11.04 3.43 8.70
C LEU A 150 -12.07 3.39 7.56
N SER A 151 -11.65 3.20 6.32
CA SER A 151 -12.58 3.08 5.18
C SER A 151 -13.53 1.91 5.34
N LEU A 152 -13.02 0.75 5.79
CA LEU A 152 -13.84 -0.42 6.07
C LEU A 152 -14.81 -0.18 7.23
N ALA A 153 -14.35 0.39 8.35
CA ALA A 153 -15.18 0.65 9.52
C ALA A 153 -16.30 1.68 9.22
N LEU A 154 -16.02 2.69 8.40
CA LEU A 154 -17.01 3.70 7.99
C LEU A 154 -18.07 3.16 7.04
N CYS A 155 -17.72 2.19 6.19
CA CYS A 155 -18.63 1.65 5.18
C CYS A 155 -19.36 0.37 5.60
N ASN A 156 -19.00 -0.25 6.73
CA ASN A 156 -19.56 -1.54 7.15
C ASN A 156 -19.96 -1.49 8.63
N PRO A 157 -21.20 -1.87 9.00
CA PRO A 157 -21.60 -2.00 10.40
C PRO A 157 -20.91 -3.21 11.07
N GLN A 158 -20.86 -3.22 12.41
CA GLN A 158 -20.25 -4.31 13.19
C GLN A 158 -20.83 -5.70 12.88
N ARG A 159 -22.11 -5.78 12.51
CA ARG A 159 -22.77 -7.03 12.09
C ARG A 159 -22.26 -7.59 10.76
N GLN A 160 -21.53 -6.80 9.97
CA GLN A 160 -20.91 -7.21 8.71
C GLN A 160 -19.39 -7.34 8.83
N LEU A 161 -18.75 -6.46 9.61
CA LEU A 161 -17.31 -6.42 9.79
C LEU A 161 -16.94 -6.32 11.26
N GLN A 162 -16.06 -7.21 11.70
CA GLN A 162 -15.39 -7.16 12.98
C GLN A 162 -13.88 -7.07 12.76
N ILE A 163 -13.17 -6.41 13.68
CA ILE A 163 -11.75 -6.08 13.52
C ILE A 163 -10.96 -6.60 14.72
N ALA A 164 -9.82 -7.24 14.44
CA ALA A 164 -8.83 -7.66 15.41
C ALA A 164 -7.52 -6.93 15.09
N LEU A 165 -6.95 -6.22 16.06
CA LEU A 165 -5.75 -5.40 15.86
C LEU A 165 -4.61 -5.89 16.76
N ILE A 166 -3.42 -6.03 16.18
CA ILE A 166 -2.16 -6.31 16.88
C ILE A 166 -1.16 -5.21 16.52
N ASP A 167 -0.74 -4.42 17.51
CA ASP A 167 0.24 -3.33 17.37
C ASP A 167 1.31 -3.45 18.47
N PRO A 168 2.36 -4.28 18.26
CA PRO A 168 3.41 -4.49 19.26
C PRO A 168 4.17 -3.22 19.63
N LYS A 169 4.10 -2.16 18.81
CA LYS A 169 4.78 -0.88 19.05
C LYS A 169 3.89 0.16 19.73
N GLY A 170 2.57 -0.06 19.75
CA GLY A 170 1.58 0.83 20.39
C GLY A 170 1.53 2.26 19.83
N ARG A 171 1.97 2.48 18.59
CA ARG A 171 2.07 3.82 17.96
C ARG A 171 1.38 3.91 16.61
N GLY A 172 0.96 2.77 16.07
CA GLY A 172 0.43 2.66 14.72
C GLY A 172 -1.09 2.67 14.72
N LEU A 173 -1.71 1.86 15.57
CA LEU A 173 -3.14 1.55 15.51
C LEU A 173 -3.90 2.02 16.76
N ASP A 174 -3.23 2.73 17.67
CA ASP A 174 -3.82 3.34 18.87
C ASP A 174 -5.09 4.17 18.64
N PRO A 175 -5.27 4.94 17.54
CA PRO A 175 -6.48 5.74 17.37
C PRO A 175 -7.73 4.89 17.14
N PHE A 176 -7.55 3.58 16.87
CA PHE A 176 -8.64 2.63 16.66
C PHE A 176 -9.02 1.84 17.91
N ALA A 177 -8.36 2.06 19.06
CA ALA A 177 -8.62 1.32 20.29
C ALA A 177 -10.07 1.42 20.80
N ALA A 178 -10.80 2.46 20.38
CA ALA A 178 -12.21 2.68 20.73
C ALA A 178 -13.19 2.37 19.59
N LEU A 179 -12.74 1.74 18.49
CA LEU A 179 -13.66 1.37 17.40
C LEU A 179 -14.70 0.35 17.89
N PRO A 180 -16.00 0.57 17.62
CA PRO A 180 -17.04 -0.38 18.00
C PRO A 180 -16.89 -1.73 17.29
N HIS A 181 -16.14 -1.79 16.18
CA HIS A 181 -15.89 -3.00 15.41
C HIS A 181 -14.91 -3.97 16.09
N LEU A 182 -14.20 -3.56 17.14
CA LEU A 182 -13.16 -4.39 17.75
C LEU A 182 -13.72 -5.66 18.41
N LEU A 183 -13.07 -6.80 18.15
CA LEU A 183 -13.36 -8.10 18.78
C LEU A 183 -12.79 -8.26 20.19
N ALA A 184 -11.75 -7.49 20.48
CA ALA A 184 -10.98 -7.47 21.71
C ALA A 184 -10.23 -6.13 21.78
N PRO A 185 -9.76 -5.71 22.96
CA PRO A 185 -8.82 -4.59 23.07
C PRO A 185 -7.64 -4.74 22.11
N LEU A 186 -7.06 -3.61 21.69
CA LEU A 186 -5.85 -3.58 20.87
C LEU A 186 -4.75 -4.38 21.56
N ALA A 187 -4.28 -5.46 20.93
CA ALA A 187 -3.23 -6.28 21.50
C ALA A 187 -1.87 -5.60 21.27
N THR A 188 -1.20 -5.23 22.36
CA THR A 188 0.15 -4.63 22.32
C THR A 188 1.19 -5.58 22.86
N GLU A 189 0.81 -6.50 23.75
CA GLU A 189 1.72 -7.48 24.33
C GLU A 189 1.74 -8.82 23.56
N PRO A 190 2.87 -9.55 23.52
CA PRO A 190 2.96 -10.83 22.82
C PRO A 190 1.94 -11.88 23.30
N ALA A 191 1.67 -11.91 24.62
CA ALA A 191 0.71 -12.83 25.21
C ALA A 191 -0.73 -12.54 24.75
N GLU A 192 -1.10 -11.27 24.65
CA GLU A 192 -2.41 -10.83 24.16
C GLU A 192 -2.59 -11.16 22.68
N ALA A 193 -1.55 -10.88 21.88
CA ALA A 193 -1.54 -11.18 20.47
C ALA A 193 -1.67 -12.70 20.22
N LEU A 194 -0.96 -13.52 20.99
CA LEU A 194 -1.06 -14.98 20.93
C LEU A 194 -2.46 -15.48 21.30
N ALA A 195 -3.04 -14.95 22.38
CA ALA A 195 -4.40 -15.29 22.80
C ALA A 195 -5.43 -14.92 21.73
N LEU A 196 -5.28 -13.74 21.11
CA LEU A 196 -6.13 -13.29 20.02
C LEU A 196 -6.01 -14.19 18.78
N LEU A 197 -4.79 -14.55 18.37
CA LEU A 197 -4.56 -15.47 17.26
C LEU A 197 -5.17 -16.86 17.50
N ARG A 198 -5.00 -17.41 18.71
CA ARG A 198 -5.62 -18.70 19.09
C ARG A 198 -7.15 -18.62 19.01
N ARG A 199 -7.75 -17.53 19.51
CA ARG A 199 -9.20 -17.29 19.42
C ARG A 199 -9.67 -17.22 17.98
N LEU A 200 -8.94 -16.53 17.10
CA LEU A 200 -9.28 -16.43 15.68
C LEU A 200 -9.17 -17.77 14.96
N VAL A 201 -8.15 -18.59 15.26
CA VAL A 201 -8.02 -19.94 14.69
C VAL A 201 -9.16 -20.85 15.14
N ALA A 202 -9.53 -20.82 16.43
CA ALA A 202 -10.66 -21.60 16.93
C ALA A 202 -11.99 -21.17 16.29
N GLU A 203 -12.19 -19.85 16.10
CA GLU A 203 -13.36 -19.33 15.40
C GLU A 203 -13.38 -19.73 13.92
N MET A 204 -12.22 -19.70 13.25
CA MET A 204 -12.07 -20.18 11.88
C MET A 204 -12.51 -21.64 11.75
N GLU A 205 -12.02 -22.53 12.61
CA GLU A 205 -12.37 -23.95 12.59
C GLU A 205 -13.86 -24.19 12.88
N ARG A 206 -14.43 -23.40 13.80
CA ARG A 206 -15.87 -23.44 14.11
C ARG A 206 -16.69 -23.04 12.88
N ARG A 207 -16.32 -21.92 12.26
CA ARG A 207 -16.96 -21.38 11.06
C ARG A 207 -16.85 -22.29 9.84
N ASP A 208 -15.71 -22.93 9.64
CA ASP A 208 -15.51 -23.93 8.58
C ASP A 208 -16.48 -25.11 8.74
N ARG A 209 -16.67 -25.61 9.97
CA ARG A 209 -17.61 -26.71 10.26
C ARG A 209 -19.06 -26.30 10.07
N GLU A 210 -19.41 -25.08 10.45
CA GLU A 210 -20.78 -24.56 10.40
C GLU A 210 -21.12 -23.85 9.08
N ARG A 211 -20.15 -23.71 8.17
CA ARG A 211 -20.26 -22.95 6.91
C ARG A 211 -20.71 -21.50 7.10
N ILE A 212 -20.12 -20.83 8.08
CA ILE A 212 -20.40 -19.43 8.43
C ILE A 212 -19.25 -18.54 7.94
N ALA A 213 -19.56 -17.50 7.19
CA ALA A 213 -18.56 -16.52 6.72
C ALA A 213 -18.80 -15.09 7.23
N LEU A 214 -19.88 -14.85 7.98
CA LEU A 214 -20.25 -13.52 8.48
C LEU A 214 -20.49 -13.52 10.00
N PRO A 215 -20.24 -12.39 10.70
CA PRO A 215 -19.57 -11.18 10.20
C PRO A 215 -18.14 -11.47 9.76
N ALA A 216 -17.67 -10.81 8.71
CA ALA A 216 -16.29 -10.96 8.26
C ALA A 216 -15.35 -10.41 9.33
N VAL A 217 -14.21 -11.08 9.54
CA VAL A 217 -13.21 -10.67 10.52
C VAL A 217 -11.96 -10.18 9.79
N LEU A 218 -11.56 -8.95 10.07
CA LEU A 218 -10.29 -8.40 9.60
C LEU A 218 -9.26 -8.46 10.74
N LEU A 219 -8.24 -9.30 10.60
CA LEU A 219 -7.04 -9.27 11.43
C LEU A 219 -6.01 -8.32 10.80
N VAL A 220 -5.57 -7.29 11.53
CA VAL A 220 -4.48 -6.41 11.12
C VAL A 220 -3.31 -6.53 12.10
N VAL A 221 -2.12 -6.79 11.58
CA VAL A 221 -0.87 -6.85 12.33
C VAL A 221 0.06 -5.74 11.83
N ASP A 222 0.37 -4.73 12.65
CA ASP A 222 1.19 -3.58 12.21
C ASP A 222 2.65 -3.97 11.90
N GLU A 223 3.25 -4.86 12.70
CA GLU A 223 4.61 -5.33 12.47
C GLU A 223 4.71 -6.84 12.77
N VAL A 224 4.58 -7.65 11.72
CA VAL A 224 4.66 -9.11 11.84
C VAL A 224 6.06 -9.57 12.27
N ALA A 225 7.12 -8.81 11.97
CA ALA A 225 8.49 -9.14 12.36
C ALA A 225 8.64 -9.21 13.89
N ASP A 226 8.12 -8.20 14.59
CA ASP A 226 8.22 -8.08 16.05
C ASP A 226 7.34 -9.13 16.73
N LEU A 227 6.18 -9.42 16.15
CA LEU A 227 5.29 -10.47 16.65
C LEU A 227 5.91 -11.85 16.54
N ARG A 228 6.60 -12.17 15.43
CA ARG A 228 7.32 -13.44 15.27
C ARG A 228 8.54 -13.53 16.17
N GLN A 229 9.28 -12.43 16.33
CA GLN A 229 10.45 -12.40 17.21
C GLN A 229 10.08 -12.66 18.67
N SER A 230 8.94 -12.15 19.12
CA SER A 230 8.47 -12.30 20.51
C SER A 230 7.65 -13.58 20.75
N GLY A 231 6.83 -14.00 19.79
CA GLY A 231 5.94 -15.16 19.93
C GLY A 231 6.43 -16.46 19.29
N GLY A 232 7.59 -16.45 18.63
CA GLY A 232 8.26 -17.64 18.12
C GLY A 232 7.49 -18.42 17.06
N SER A 233 7.67 -19.75 17.05
CA SER A 233 7.10 -20.66 16.05
C SER A 233 5.58 -20.81 16.13
N GLU A 234 4.99 -20.59 17.32
CA GLU A 234 3.54 -20.73 17.49
C GLU A 234 2.77 -19.64 16.75
N VAL A 235 3.22 -18.38 16.87
CA VAL A 235 2.64 -17.25 16.11
C VAL A 235 2.67 -17.54 14.61
N GLU A 236 3.80 -18.05 14.11
CA GLU A 236 3.95 -18.39 12.69
C GLU A 236 2.97 -19.48 12.26
N ALA A 237 2.82 -20.54 13.05
CA ALA A 237 1.87 -21.60 12.78
C ALA A 237 0.42 -21.10 12.75
N LEU A 238 0.03 -20.24 13.69
CA LEU A 238 -1.33 -19.66 13.74
C LEU A 238 -1.59 -18.73 12.55
N LEU A 239 -0.65 -17.85 12.20
CA LEU A 239 -0.76 -16.96 11.04
C LEU A 239 -0.80 -17.73 9.72
N ALA A 240 0.02 -18.78 9.58
CA ALA A 240 -0.01 -19.65 8.41
C ALA A 240 -1.38 -20.32 8.27
N ARG A 241 -1.96 -20.78 9.39
CA ARG A 241 -3.27 -21.42 9.40
C ARG A 241 -4.40 -20.47 9.02
N LEU A 242 -4.39 -19.25 9.56
CA LEU A 242 -5.35 -18.19 9.21
C LEU A 242 -5.23 -17.77 7.74
N THR A 243 -4.03 -17.66 7.20
CA THR A 243 -3.83 -17.26 5.80
C THR A 243 -4.13 -18.38 4.80
N GLN A 244 -4.01 -19.66 5.20
CA GLN A 244 -4.35 -20.80 4.34
C GLN A 244 -5.85 -21.09 4.27
N ARG A 245 -6.58 -20.90 5.38
CA ARG A 245 -7.98 -21.35 5.51
C ARG A 245 -8.97 -20.24 5.85
N GLY A 246 -8.49 -19.07 6.28
CA GLY A 246 -9.35 -18.01 6.81
C GLY A 246 -10.38 -17.48 5.81
N ARG A 247 -10.05 -17.47 4.51
CA ARG A 247 -10.92 -16.96 3.45
C ARG A 247 -12.33 -17.57 3.49
N GLU A 248 -12.45 -18.89 3.62
CA GLU A 248 -13.74 -19.59 3.60
C GLU A 248 -14.57 -19.29 4.86
N ALA A 249 -13.89 -19.09 6.00
CA ALA A 249 -14.49 -18.65 7.26
C ALA A 249 -14.79 -17.13 7.32
N GLY A 250 -14.54 -16.38 6.24
CA GLY A 250 -14.67 -14.92 6.19
C GLY A 250 -13.66 -14.19 7.08
N ILE A 251 -12.49 -14.77 7.31
CA ILE A 251 -11.37 -14.18 8.05
C ILE A 251 -10.32 -13.70 7.06
N HIS A 252 -10.07 -12.41 7.07
CA HIS A 252 -9.13 -11.71 6.21
C HIS A 252 -7.95 -11.22 7.05
N VAL A 253 -6.74 -11.30 6.49
CA VAL A 253 -5.50 -10.99 7.23
C VAL A 253 -4.73 -9.92 6.49
N VAL A 254 -4.40 -8.83 7.18
CA VAL A 254 -3.50 -7.78 6.71
C VAL A 254 -2.25 -7.83 7.58
N LEU A 255 -1.14 -8.26 6.99
CA LEU A 255 0.15 -8.26 7.65
C LEU A 255 0.96 -7.09 7.16
N ALA A 256 1.55 -6.33 8.09
CA ALA A 256 2.43 -5.25 7.74
C ALA A 256 3.85 -5.48 8.28
N THR A 257 4.84 -4.95 7.56
CA THR A 257 6.23 -4.99 8.01
C THR A 257 7.06 -3.83 7.47
N GLN A 258 8.00 -3.36 8.29
CA GLN A 258 9.05 -2.42 7.87
C GLN A 258 10.24 -3.14 7.23
N ARG A 259 10.34 -4.46 7.37
CA ARG A 259 11.47 -5.26 6.90
C ARG A 259 10.99 -6.18 5.76
N PRO A 260 11.09 -5.75 4.49
CA PRO A 260 10.53 -6.49 3.34
C PRO A 260 11.26 -7.81 3.00
N ALA A 261 12.24 -8.23 3.80
CA ALA A 261 13.02 -9.43 3.56
C ALA A 261 12.16 -10.70 3.62
N ALA A 262 12.38 -11.64 2.69
CA ALA A 262 11.60 -12.89 2.60
C ALA A 262 11.59 -13.72 3.90
N ALA A 263 12.69 -13.66 4.67
CA ALA A 263 12.81 -14.31 5.97
C ALA A 263 11.80 -13.78 7.02
N VAL A 264 11.43 -12.50 6.92
CA VAL A 264 10.59 -11.80 7.90
C VAL A 264 9.13 -12.20 7.80
N VAL A 265 8.64 -12.45 6.57
CA VAL A 265 7.25 -12.86 6.35
C VAL A 265 7.09 -14.38 6.44
N GLY A 266 8.12 -15.15 6.08
CA GLY A 266 8.04 -16.63 6.04
C GLY A 266 7.42 -17.13 4.72
N GLY A 267 7.95 -18.22 4.18
CA GLY A 267 7.58 -18.72 2.84
C GLY A 267 6.10 -19.14 2.73
N LEU A 268 5.59 -19.81 3.77
CA LEU A 268 4.20 -20.29 3.81
C LEU A 268 3.18 -19.15 3.89
N ILE A 269 3.50 -18.09 4.63
CA ILE A 269 2.64 -16.91 4.77
C ILE A 269 2.66 -16.11 3.45
N LYS A 270 3.84 -15.93 2.84
CA LYS A 270 3.99 -15.20 1.57
C LYS A 270 3.25 -15.86 0.40
N ALA A 271 3.13 -17.19 0.42
CA ALA A 271 2.40 -17.95 -0.61
C ALA A 271 0.88 -17.68 -0.58
N ASN A 272 0.34 -17.26 0.56
CA ASN A 272 -1.09 -17.04 0.78
C ASN A 272 -1.47 -15.55 0.86
N LEU A 273 -0.56 -14.66 0.43
CA LEU A 273 -0.75 -13.21 0.38
C LEU A 273 -0.63 -12.73 -1.09
N PRO A 274 -1.69 -12.85 -1.90
CA PRO A 274 -1.65 -12.51 -3.32
C PRO A 274 -1.52 -11.01 -3.56
N VAL A 275 -2.12 -10.18 -2.69
CA VAL A 275 -2.00 -8.72 -2.77
C VAL A 275 -0.83 -8.23 -1.92
N ARG A 276 0.06 -7.46 -2.56
CA ARG A 276 1.24 -6.86 -1.93
C ARG A 276 1.27 -5.37 -2.21
N LEU A 277 1.13 -4.58 -1.16
CA LEU A 277 1.24 -3.13 -1.20
C LEU A 277 2.64 -2.77 -0.69
N VAL A 278 3.45 -2.15 -1.53
CA VAL A 278 4.84 -1.82 -1.21
C VAL A 278 5.02 -0.31 -1.26
N GLY A 279 5.36 0.28 -0.12
CA GLY A 279 5.76 1.66 -0.01
C GLY A 279 7.13 1.89 -0.66
N ALA A 280 7.31 3.08 -1.23
CA ALA A 280 8.59 3.55 -1.75
C ALA A 280 9.60 3.78 -0.63
#